data_AF-A0A3M6TN65-F1
#
_entry.id   AF-A0A3M6TN65-F1
#
_cell.length_a   1.000
_cell.length_b   1.000
_cell.length_c   1.000
_cell.angle_alpha   90.00
_cell.angle_beta   90.00
_cell.angle_gamma   90.00
#
_symmetry.space_group_name_H-M   'P 1'
#
loop_
_entity.id
_entity.type
_entity.pdbx_description
1 polymer ?
#
loop_
_entity_poly.entity_id
_entity_poly.type
_entity_poly.pdbx_seq_one_letter_code
_entity_poly.pdbx_strand_id
1 'polypeptide(L)'
;MKGEDCNGNLTAEAMTPFMSITLFVALFLLNSDRVQKAIEICSECLILLNSPDQNSKDQFDSVLLQFYSDIYTVLFSAYRHISDDISAERYGRKLFDLYSESGIMLYKLGENLKAKEYVGRALAITTEIGDRSGEASCYRNLGVLFQSLGQYDKAK
;
A
#
# COMPACT_ATOMS: atom_id res chain seq x y z
N MET A 1 5.74 -10.43 29.08
CA MET A 1 4.82 -9.30 29.30
C MET A 1 5.63 -8.05 29.51
N LYS A 2 5.78 -7.23 28.46
CA LYS A 2 6.14 -5.81 28.56
C LYS A 2 5.84 -5.21 27.19
N GLY A 3 4.78 -4.43 27.11
CA GLY A 3 4.28 -3.82 25.87
C GLY A 3 3.29 -2.70 26.14
N GLU A 4 3.38 -2.09 27.32
CA GLU A 4 2.67 -0.86 27.65
C GLU A 4 3.72 0.13 28.12
N ASP A 5 3.84 1.23 27.38
CA ASP A 5 4.63 2.38 27.80
C ASP A 5 3.83 3.12 28.89
N CYS A 6 4.49 3.89 29.75
CA CYS A 6 3.90 4.57 30.92
C CYS A 6 2.72 5.53 30.63
N ASN A 7 2.29 5.66 29.37
CA ASN A 7 1.14 6.44 28.91
C ASN A 7 -0.07 5.59 28.48
N GLY A 8 -0.03 4.25 28.56
CA GLY A 8 -1.14 3.39 28.15
C GLY A 8 -1.31 3.21 26.63
N ASN A 9 -0.30 3.61 25.85
CA ASN A 9 -0.30 3.47 24.39
C ASN A 9 0.45 2.19 23.97
N LEU A 10 -0.18 1.40 23.09
CA LEU A 10 0.51 0.32 22.38
C LEU A 10 1.48 0.94 21.36
N THR A 11 2.77 0.64 21.48
CA THR A 11 3.78 1.06 20.51
C THR A 11 3.57 0.39 19.15
N ALA A 12 4.02 1.03 18.05
CA ALA A 12 3.94 0.48 16.69
C ALA A 12 4.55 -0.93 16.58
N GLU A 13 5.58 -1.22 17.39
CA GLU A 13 6.21 -2.54 17.49
C GLU A 13 5.28 -3.59 18.09
N ALA A 14 4.46 -3.24 19.10
CA ALA A 14 3.47 -4.14 19.69
C ALA A 14 2.27 -4.39 18.76
N MET A 15 1.94 -3.43 17.90
CA MET A 15 0.82 -3.52 16.95
C MET A 15 1.16 -4.35 15.70
N THR A 16 2.44 -4.46 15.35
CA THR A 16 2.94 -5.18 14.18
C THR A 16 2.52 -6.67 14.11
N PRO A 17 2.70 -7.51 15.15
CA PRO A 17 2.31 -8.92 15.09
C PRO A 17 0.79 -9.11 15.01
N PHE A 18 0.01 -8.26 15.70
CA PHE A 18 -1.45 -8.30 15.65
C PHE A 18 -1.95 -8.04 14.23
N MET A 19 -1.47 -6.96 13.61
CA MET A 19 -1.86 -6.57 12.25
C MET A 19 -1.40 -7.58 11.19
N SER A 20 -0.25 -8.23 11.40
CA SER A 20 0.21 -9.31 10.53
C SER A 20 -0.74 -10.52 10.57
N ILE A 21 -1.17 -10.93 11.77
CA ILE A 21 -2.10 -12.05 11.95
C ILE A 21 -3.45 -11.73 11.29
N THR A 22 -4.01 -10.54 11.54
CA THR A 22 -5.32 -10.15 10.97
C THR A 22 -5.28 -10.10 9.44
N LEU A 23 -4.18 -9.64 8.86
CA LEU A 23 -3.98 -9.64 7.40
C LEU A 23 -3.92 -11.06 6.81
N PHE A 24 -3.21 -11.99 7.45
CA PHE A 24 -3.21 -13.40 7.04
C PHE A 24 -4.62 -14.01 7.08
N VAL A 25 -5.39 -13.71 8.12
CA VAL A 25 -6.79 -14.15 8.21
C VAL A 25 -7.63 -13.54 7.09
N ALA A 26 -7.48 -12.26 6.79
CA ALA A 26 -8.22 -11.59 5.72
C ALA A 26 -7.93 -12.23 4.34
N LEU A 27 -6.65 -12.52 4.04
CA LEU A 27 -6.25 -13.23 2.82
C LEU A 27 -6.82 -14.64 2.73
N PHE A 28 -6.82 -15.39 3.84
CA PHE A 28 -7.43 -16.72 3.88
C PHE A 28 -8.94 -16.67 3.62
N LEU A 29 -9.63 -15.68 4.21
CA LEU A 29 -11.07 -15.48 4.01
C LEU A 29 -11.42 -15.08 2.58
N LEU A 30 -10.57 -14.29 1.92
CA LEU A 30 -10.71 -13.95 0.51
C LEU A 30 -10.70 -15.19 -0.39
N ASN A 31 -9.79 -16.15 -0.12
CA ASN A 31 -9.69 -17.40 -0.88
C ASN A 31 -10.80 -18.42 -0.54
N SER A 32 -11.49 -18.25 0.58
CA SER A 32 -12.50 -19.19 1.10
C SER A 32 -13.94 -18.75 0.79
N ASP A 33 -14.14 -17.88 -0.20
CA ASP A 33 -15.43 -17.28 -0.61
C ASP A 33 -16.16 -16.51 0.52
N ARG A 34 -15.41 -16.02 1.52
CA ARG A 34 -15.93 -15.23 2.65
C ARG A 34 -15.52 -13.77 2.51
N VAL A 35 -15.72 -13.22 1.32
CA VAL A 35 -15.19 -11.91 0.91
C VAL A 35 -15.68 -10.77 1.82
N GLN A 36 -16.96 -10.75 2.20
CA GLN A 36 -17.51 -9.74 3.12
C GLN A 36 -16.77 -9.69 4.47
N LYS A 37 -16.35 -10.83 5.01
CA LYS A 37 -15.62 -10.87 6.29
C LYS A 37 -14.19 -10.34 6.12
N ALA A 38 -13.56 -10.60 4.98
CA ALA A 38 -12.25 -10.01 4.67
C ALA A 38 -12.35 -8.48 4.58
N ILE A 39 -13.39 -7.95 3.94
CA ILE A 39 -13.65 -6.50 3.84
C ILE A 39 -13.86 -5.87 5.22
N GLU A 40 -14.65 -6.52 6.08
CA GLU A 40 -14.94 -6.06 7.44
C GLU A 40 -13.64 -5.96 8.27
N ILE A 41 -12.85 -7.04 8.32
CA ILE A 41 -11.57 -7.09 9.03
C ILE A 41 -10.61 -6.01 8.52
N CYS A 42 -10.49 -5.85 7.20
CA CYS A 42 -9.63 -4.84 6.60
C CYS A 42 -10.10 -3.42 6.92
N SER A 43 -11.41 -3.18 7.00
CA SER A 43 -11.97 -1.88 7.35
C SER A 43 -11.72 -1.53 8.82
N GLU A 44 -11.85 -2.50 9.73
CA GLU A 44 -11.47 -2.35 11.13
C GLU A 44 -9.98 -2.03 11.28
N CYS A 45 -9.12 -2.74 10.54
CA CYS A 45 -7.68 -2.47 10.50
C CYS A 45 -7.36 -1.03 10.08
N LEU A 46 -8.08 -0.47 9.09
CA LEU A 46 -7.91 0.94 8.69
C LEU A 46 -8.31 1.93 9.79
N ILE A 47 -9.35 1.62 10.56
CA ILE A 47 -9.79 2.50 11.67
C ILE A 47 -8.74 2.48 12.78
N LEU A 48 -8.22 1.30 13.13
CA LEU A 48 -7.14 1.15 14.13
C LEU A 48 -5.89 1.94 13.73
N LEU A 49 -5.49 1.85 12.45
CA LEU A 49 -4.34 2.57 11.90
C LEU A 49 -4.54 4.08 11.75
N ASN A 50 -5.79 4.56 11.66
CA ASN A 50 -6.14 6.00 11.55
C ASN A 50 -6.45 6.66 12.90
N SER A 51 -6.29 5.95 14.02
CA SER A 51 -6.51 6.52 15.35
C SER A 51 -5.58 7.75 15.58
N PRO A 52 -6.09 8.85 16.16
CA PRO A 52 -5.47 10.18 16.11
C PRO A 52 -4.18 10.38 16.91
N ASP A 53 -3.50 9.32 17.35
CA ASP A 53 -2.27 9.41 18.15
C ASP A 53 -0.98 9.21 17.35
N GLN A 54 -1.06 9.34 16.02
CA GLN A 54 0.10 9.47 15.12
C GLN A 54 0.55 10.94 15.06
N ASN A 55 0.90 11.53 16.21
CA ASN A 55 1.43 12.90 16.29
C ASN A 55 2.92 12.99 15.96
N SER A 56 3.39 12.16 15.03
CA SER A 56 4.62 12.37 14.29
C SER A 56 4.31 12.33 12.80
N LYS A 57 3.78 13.45 12.28
CA LYS A 57 3.71 13.75 10.84
C LYS A 57 5.07 13.63 10.10
N ASP A 58 6.15 13.34 10.84
CA ASP A 58 7.53 13.29 10.37
C ASP A 58 8.13 11.87 10.32
N GLN A 59 7.35 10.81 10.60
CA GLN A 59 7.81 9.44 10.35
C GLN A 59 6.87 8.71 9.40
N PHE A 60 7.25 8.73 8.13
CA PHE A 60 6.92 7.64 7.21
C PHE A 60 7.59 6.36 7.73
N ASP A 61 6.98 5.72 8.74
CA ASP A 61 7.44 4.42 9.20
C ASP A 61 7.13 3.39 8.12
N SER A 62 8.18 2.77 7.59
CA SER A 62 8.13 1.71 6.57
C SER A 62 7.10 0.61 6.90
N VAL A 63 6.93 0.32 8.20
CA VAL A 63 5.97 -0.68 8.72
C VAL A 63 4.51 -0.23 8.53
N LEU A 64 4.19 1.04 8.78
CA LEU A 64 2.84 1.57 8.62
C LEU A 64 2.41 1.56 7.15
N LEU A 65 3.31 1.99 6.25
CA LEU A 65 3.10 1.94 4.80
C LEU A 65 2.84 0.51 4.31
N GLN A 66 3.55 -0.47 4.86
CA GLN A 66 3.37 -1.88 4.51
C GLN A 66 1.96 -2.36 4.87
N PHE A 67 1.47 -2.04 6.07
CA PHE A 67 0.09 -2.39 6.46
C PHE A 67 -0.96 -1.73 5.58
N TYR A 68 -0.82 -0.43 5.28
CA TYR A 68 -1.74 0.26 4.37
C TYR A 68 -1.75 -0.37 2.97
N SER A 69 -0.56 -0.68 2.43
CA SER A 69 -0.41 -1.36 1.14
C SER A 69 -1.14 -2.70 1.13
N ASP A 70 -0.92 -3.52 2.15
CA ASP A 70 -1.49 -4.86 2.19
C ASP A 70 -3.01 -4.82 2.38
N ILE A 71 -3.51 -3.95 3.27
CA ILE A 71 -4.94 -3.77 3.48
C ILE A 71 -5.63 -3.29 2.20
N TYR A 72 -5.09 -2.28 1.52
CA TYR A 72 -5.67 -1.80 0.26
C TYR A 72 -5.58 -2.84 -0.85
N THR A 73 -4.55 -3.68 -0.89
CA THR A 73 -4.46 -4.80 -1.82
C THR A 73 -5.55 -5.83 -1.58
N VAL A 74 -5.80 -6.19 -0.31
CA VAL A 74 -6.88 -7.13 0.04
C VAL A 74 -8.25 -6.54 -0.28
N LEU A 75 -8.50 -5.28 0.07
CA LEU A 75 -9.75 -4.60 -0.24
C LEU A 75 -9.98 -4.50 -1.75
N PHE A 76 -8.97 -4.08 -2.51
CA PHE A 76 -9.03 -4.03 -3.97
C PHE A 76 -9.42 -5.39 -4.57
N SER A 77 -8.72 -6.45 -4.16
CA SER A 77 -9.00 -7.82 -4.62
C SER A 77 -10.40 -8.29 -4.22
N ALA A 78 -10.83 -7.96 -3.00
CA ALA A 78 -12.15 -8.30 -2.48
C ALA A 78 -13.28 -7.61 -3.26
N TYR A 79 -13.17 -6.30 -3.50
CA TYR A 79 -14.17 -5.55 -4.25
C TYR A 79 -14.25 -5.98 -5.72
N ARG A 80 -13.11 -6.34 -6.33
CA ARG A 80 -13.10 -6.98 -7.67
C ARG A 80 -13.84 -8.32 -7.66
N HIS A 81 -13.64 -9.14 -6.63
CA HIS A 81 -14.30 -10.45 -6.53
C HIS A 81 -15.83 -10.32 -6.44
N ILE A 82 -16.34 -9.31 -5.73
CA ILE A 82 -17.79 -9.03 -5.67
C ILE A 82 -18.29 -8.16 -6.84
N SER A 83 -17.44 -7.86 -7.82
CA SER A 83 -17.75 -7.02 -8.99
C SER A 83 -18.26 -5.61 -8.64
N ASP A 84 -17.80 -5.06 -7.52
CA ASP A 84 -18.00 -3.64 -7.18
C ASP A 84 -16.84 -2.82 -7.73
N ASP A 85 -16.98 -2.43 -9.00
CA ASP A 85 -15.96 -1.70 -9.74
C ASP A 85 -15.71 -0.30 -9.17
N ILE A 86 -16.71 0.33 -8.56
CA ILE A 86 -16.59 1.67 -7.96
C ILE A 86 -15.65 1.60 -6.74
N SER A 87 -15.89 0.62 -5.86
CA SER A 87 -15.03 0.42 -4.69
C SER A 87 -13.66 -0.09 -5.11
N ALA A 88 -13.58 -1.00 -6.08
CA ALA A 88 -12.31 -1.48 -6.63
C ALA A 88 -11.47 -0.32 -7.21
N GLU A 89 -12.05 0.54 -8.05
CA GLU A 89 -11.34 1.72 -8.57
C GLU A 89 -10.88 2.63 -7.43
N ARG A 90 -11.74 2.87 -6.43
CA ARG A 90 -11.41 3.73 -5.29
C ARG A 90 -10.21 3.21 -4.50
N TYR A 91 -10.17 1.92 -4.16
CA TYR A 91 -9.06 1.33 -3.41
C TYR A 91 -7.82 1.12 -4.29
N GLY A 92 -8.00 0.83 -5.58
CA GLY A 92 -6.91 0.80 -6.56
C GLY A 92 -6.23 2.17 -6.68
N ARG A 93 -6.98 3.27 -6.74
CA ARG A 93 -6.42 4.63 -6.76
C ARG A 93 -5.63 4.93 -5.48
N LYS A 94 -6.16 4.59 -4.30
CA LYS A 94 -5.43 4.75 -3.03
C LYS A 94 -4.12 3.95 -3.00
N LEU A 95 -4.14 2.73 -3.53
CA LEU A 95 -2.97 1.87 -3.62
C LEU A 95 -1.93 2.44 -4.60
N PHE A 96 -2.38 3.00 -5.73
CA PHE A 96 -1.54 3.73 -6.67
C PHE A 96 -0.85 4.93 -6.00
N ASP A 97 -1.61 5.78 -5.31
CA ASP A 97 -1.07 6.97 -4.64
C ASP A 97 0.02 6.57 -3.65
N LEU A 98 -0.25 5.55 -2.83
CA LEU A 98 0.69 5.00 -1.85
C LEU A 98 2.00 4.52 -2.50
N TYR A 99 1.92 3.74 -3.58
CA TYR A 99 3.10 3.22 -4.27
C TYR A 99 3.86 4.29 -5.06
N SER A 100 3.15 5.25 -5.64
CA SER A 100 3.74 6.38 -6.37
C SER A 100 4.56 7.26 -5.42
N GLU A 101 4.00 7.63 -4.27
CA GLU A 101 4.69 8.42 -3.24
C GLU A 101 5.92 7.68 -2.69
N SER A 102 5.76 6.39 -2.37
CA SER A 102 6.85 5.54 -1.89
C SER A 102 7.98 5.41 -2.93
N GLY A 103 7.63 5.22 -4.21
CA GLY A 103 8.59 5.13 -5.30
C GLY A 103 9.41 6.41 -5.48
N ILE A 104 8.78 7.58 -5.41
CA ILE A 104 9.46 8.88 -5.48
C ILE A 104 10.37 9.09 -4.26
N MET A 105 9.92 8.72 -3.08
CA MET A 105 10.72 8.84 -1.85
C MET A 105 11.97 7.96 -1.91
N LEU A 106 11.82 6.68 -2.28
CA LEU A 106 12.94 5.74 -2.44
C LEU A 106 13.94 6.21 -3.49
N TYR A 107 13.46 6.80 -4.59
CA TYR A 107 14.32 7.41 -5.59
C TYR A 107 15.19 8.53 -4.99
N LYS A 108 14.59 9.42 -4.20
CA LYS A 108 15.32 10.51 -3.51
C LYS A 108 16.36 9.98 -2.52
N LEU A 109 16.13 8.82 -1.93
CA LEU A 109 17.08 8.14 -1.04
C LEU A 109 18.19 7.38 -1.79
N GLY A 110 18.16 7.36 -3.13
CA GLY A 110 19.14 6.64 -3.96
C GLY A 110 18.84 5.13 -4.09
N GLU A 111 17.73 4.65 -3.54
CA GLU A 111 17.28 3.26 -3.62
C GLU A 111 16.59 2.95 -4.96
N ASN A 112 17.32 3.13 -6.06
CA ASN A 112 16.77 3.07 -7.43
C ASN A 112 16.07 1.74 -7.76
N LEU A 113 16.56 0.60 -7.24
CA LEU A 113 15.95 -0.71 -7.49
C LEU A 113 14.58 -0.83 -6.83
N LYS A 114 14.46 -0.44 -5.55
CA LYS A 114 13.17 -0.46 -4.85
C LYS A 114 12.22 0.58 -5.44
N ALA A 115 12.72 1.78 -5.77
CA ALA A 115 11.91 2.80 -6.42
C ALA A 115 11.26 2.27 -7.72
N LYS A 116 12.04 1.54 -8.53
CA LYS A 116 11.53 0.89 -9.74
C LYS A 116 10.45 -0.16 -9.44
N GLU A 117 10.64 -0.97 -8.40
CA GLU A 117 9.64 -1.96 -7.97
C GLU A 117 8.32 -1.30 -7.58
N TYR A 118 8.37 -0.27 -6.74
CA TYR A 118 7.17 0.47 -6.30
C TYR A 118 6.46 1.17 -7.46
N VAL A 119 7.20 1.85 -8.34
CA VAL A 119 6.60 2.47 -9.54
C VAL A 119 6.01 1.40 -10.49
N GLY A 120 6.61 0.21 -10.56
CA GLY A 120 6.07 -0.94 -11.29
C GLY A 120 4.76 -1.47 -10.71
N ARG A 121 4.65 -1.56 -9.38
CA ARG A 121 3.39 -1.92 -8.71
C ARG A 121 2.30 -0.87 -8.96
N ALA A 122 2.65 0.43 -8.89
CA ALA A 122 1.73 1.51 -9.21
C ALA A 122 1.22 1.43 -10.68
N LEU A 123 2.10 1.07 -11.61
CA LEU A 123 1.73 0.88 -13.02
C LEU A 123 0.77 -0.30 -13.21
N ALA A 124 1.01 -1.42 -12.53
CA ALA A 124 0.13 -2.59 -12.60
C ALA A 124 -1.30 -2.25 -12.15
N ILE A 125 -1.44 -1.52 -11.03
CA ILE A 125 -2.74 -1.11 -10.50
C ILE A 125 -3.46 -0.15 -11.45
N THR A 126 -2.76 0.87 -11.97
CA THR A 126 -3.36 1.85 -12.90
C THR A 126 -3.80 1.20 -14.20
N THR A 127 -3.03 0.22 -14.70
CA THR A 127 -3.41 -0.61 -15.85
C THR A 127 -4.66 -1.44 -15.55
N GLU A 128 -4.71 -2.05 -14.36
CA GLU A 128 -5.79 -2.94 -13.95
C GLU A 128 -7.13 -2.20 -13.70
N ILE A 129 -7.09 -0.94 -13.26
CA ILE A 129 -8.28 -0.08 -13.11
C ILE A 129 -8.57 0.79 -14.35
N GLY A 130 -7.69 0.80 -15.34
CA GLY A 130 -7.84 1.59 -16.57
C GLY A 130 -7.55 3.10 -16.42
N ASP A 131 -6.81 3.52 -15.40
CA ASP A 131 -6.42 4.92 -15.19
C ASP A 131 -5.23 5.30 -16.09
N ARG A 132 -5.55 5.82 -17.28
CA ARG A 132 -4.55 6.29 -18.26
C ARG A 132 -3.68 7.44 -17.77
N SER A 133 -4.20 8.30 -16.89
CA SER A 133 -3.42 9.42 -16.34
C SER A 133 -2.42 8.92 -15.31
N GLY A 134 -2.83 7.95 -14.49
CA GLY A 134 -1.96 7.22 -13.58
C GLY A 134 -0.85 6.46 -14.32
N GLU A 135 -1.19 5.73 -15.38
CA GLU A 135 -0.23 5.02 -16.24
C GLU A 135 0.83 5.99 -16.81
N ALA A 136 0.41 7.12 -17.37
CA ALA A 136 1.33 8.13 -17.92
C ALA A 136 2.28 8.69 -16.85
N SER A 137 1.77 8.88 -15.62
CA SER A 137 2.58 9.31 -14.48
C SER A 137 3.62 8.26 -14.09
N CYS A 138 3.25 6.97 -14.08
CA CYS A 138 4.18 5.86 -13.85
C CYS A 138 5.28 5.80 -14.92
N TYR A 139 4.93 5.92 -16.21
CA TYR A 139 5.92 5.93 -17.29
C TYR A 139 6.88 7.11 -17.17
N ARG A 140 6.39 8.29 -16.80
CA ARG A 140 7.25 9.46 -16.53
C ARG A 140 8.24 9.17 -15.40
N ASN A 141 7.78 8.55 -14.30
CA ASN A 141 8.62 8.20 -13.18
C ASN A 141 9.66 7.13 -13.54
N LEU A 142 9.29 6.12 -14.32
CA LEU A 142 10.22 5.11 -14.85
C LEU A 142 11.27 5.72 -15.78
N GLY A 143 10.89 6.68 -16.64
CA GLY A 143 11.83 7.39 -17.51
C GLY A 143 12.91 8.13 -16.71
N VAL A 144 12.51 8.83 -15.64
CA VAL A 144 13.45 9.49 -14.71
C VAL A 144 14.38 8.47 -14.03
N LEU A 145 13.83 7.34 -13.57
CA LEU A 145 14.61 6.27 -12.95
C LEU A 145 15.61 5.62 -13.91
N PHE A 146 15.23 5.40 -15.17
CA PHE A 146 16.15 4.84 -16.16
C PHE A 146 17.24 5.84 -16.56
N GLN A 147 16.89 7.13 -16.64
CA GLN A 147 17.85 8.19 -16.90
C GLN A 147 18.89 8.29 -15.77
N SER A 148 18.48 8.21 -14.50
CA SER A 148 19.40 8.25 -13.36
C SER A 148 20.33 7.04 -13.30
N LEU A 149 19.86 5.89 -13.79
CA LEU A 149 20.63 4.64 -13.87
C LEU A 149 21.52 4.54 -15.12
N GLY A 150 21.53 5.55 -15.99
CA GLY A 150 22.25 5.51 -17.27
C GLY A 150 21.71 4.49 -18.27
N GLN A 151 20.51 3.95 -18.04
CA GLN A 151 19.85 2.97 -18.91
C GLN A 151 18.97 3.68 -19.94
N TYR A 152 19.57 4.54 -20.77
CA TYR A 152 18.86 5.38 -21.74
C TYR A 152 18.01 4.58 -22.73
N ASP A 153 18.43 3.36 -23.08
CA ASP A 153 17.69 2.47 -23.98
C ASP A 153 16.31 2.06 -23.43
N LYS A 154 16.12 2.10 -22.11
CA LYS A 154 14.84 1.80 -21.44
C LYS A 154 14.03 3.05 -21.09
N ALA A 155 14.62 4.23 -21.26
CA ALA A 155 14.00 5.53 -20.96
C ALA A 155 13.28 6.15 -22.17
N LYS A 156 13.53 5.62 -23.38
CA LYS A 156 12.99 6.08 -24.66
C LYS A 156 11.72 5.32 -25.03
#